data_AF-A0A954K287-F1
#
_entry.id   AF-A0A954K287-F1
#
_cell.length_a   1.000
_cell.length_b   1.000
_cell.length_c   1.000
_cell.angle_alpha   90.00
_cell.angle_beta   90.00
_cell.angle_gamma   90.00
#
_symmetry.space_group_name_H-M   'P 1'
#
loop_
_entity.id
_entity.type
_entity.pdbx_description
1 polymer ?
#
loop_
_entity_poly.entity_id
_entity_poly.type
_entity_poly.pdbx_seq_one_letter_code
_entity_poly.pdbx_strand_id
1 'polypeptide(L)'
;MPLLINRCVECHQEQNASGNLSLVTRAGLIKGGDSGTAIDLKSPLESHLLQRVRDGEMPPEKQGQPQKLPADEIKLLERWLAAGSPWPAGRKIDLFERTTQLRAGRDWWSLQPIKRPAVPTLKTEPQPANPIDAFILQRQE
;
A
#
# COMPACT_ATOMS: atom_id res chain seq x y z
N MET A 1 1.60 -6.50 3.92
CA MET A 1 2.43 -6.54 2.70
C MET A 1 2.07 -5.36 1.81
N PRO A 2 2.97 -4.39 1.63
CA PRO A 2 2.67 -3.12 0.94
C PRO A 2 2.09 -3.27 -0.47
N LEU A 3 2.53 -4.29 -1.23
CA LEU A 3 2.09 -4.49 -2.61
C LEU A 3 0.58 -4.72 -2.73
N LEU A 4 0.00 -5.59 -1.90
CA LEU A 4 -1.44 -5.86 -1.94
C LEU A 4 -2.27 -4.62 -1.62
N ILE A 5 -1.84 -3.82 -0.63
CA ILE A 5 -2.52 -2.57 -0.26
C ILE A 5 -2.50 -1.59 -1.43
N ASN A 6 -1.36 -1.47 -2.11
CA ASN A 6 -1.17 -0.47 -3.16
C ASN A 6 -1.80 -0.86 -4.49
N ARG A 7 -1.91 -2.17 -4.80
CA ARG A 7 -2.30 -2.65 -6.13
C ARG A 7 -3.60 -3.45 -6.18
N CYS A 8 -4.00 -4.08 -5.08
CA CYS A 8 -5.03 -5.12 -5.12
C CYS A 8 -6.26 -4.78 -4.27
N VAL A 9 -6.05 -4.26 -3.06
CA VAL A 9 -7.12 -4.07 -2.06
C VAL A 9 -8.12 -2.98 -2.46
N GLU A 10 -7.78 -2.08 -3.38
CA GLU A 10 -8.71 -1.08 -3.92
C GLU A 10 -9.99 -1.74 -4.50
N CYS A 11 -9.83 -2.88 -5.18
CA CYS A 11 -10.93 -3.63 -5.79
C CYS A 11 -11.24 -4.94 -5.05
N HIS A 12 -10.26 -5.54 -4.37
CA HIS A 12 -10.37 -6.84 -3.70
C HIS A 12 -10.37 -6.71 -2.17
N GLN A 13 -11.11 -5.73 -1.65
CA GLN A 13 -11.33 -5.60 -0.20
C GLN A 13 -12.45 -6.53 0.30
N GLU A 14 -12.93 -6.35 1.53
CA GLU A 14 -14.04 -7.13 2.08
C GLU A 14 -15.40 -6.71 1.51
N GLN A 15 -15.62 -5.41 1.32
CA GLN A 15 -16.90 -4.87 0.85
C GLN A 15 -16.86 -4.64 -0.66
N ASN A 16 -17.86 -5.14 -1.40
CA ASN A 16 -17.95 -4.97 -2.87
C ASN A 16 -16.70 -5.47 -3.62
N ALA A 17 -16.15 -6.59 -3.18
CA ALA A 17 -14.96 -7.17 -3.77
C ALA A 17 -15.21 -7.62 -5.22
N SER A 18 -14.39 -7.15 -6.16
CA SER A 18 -14.47 -7.62 -7.55
C SER A 18 -14.21 -9.13 -7.62
N GLY A 19 -15.07 -9.84 -8.36
CA GLY A 19 -15.02 -11.30 -8.48
C GLY A 19 -15.17 -12.05 -7.15
N ASN A 20 -15.82 -11.44 -6.15
CA ASN A 20 -15.98 -11.96 -4.79
C ASN A 20 -14.67 -12.40 -4.11
N LEU A 21 -13.52 -11.89 -4.58
CA LEU A 21 -12.19 -12.22 -4.08
C LEU A 21 -11.75 -11.16 -3.06
N SER A 22 -11.50 -11.59 -1.82
CA SER A 22 -11.01 -10.73 -0.75
C SER A 22 -9.53 -10.98 -0.45
N LEU A 23 -8.69 -9.96 -0.61
CA LEU A 23 -7.24 -9.99 -0.38
C LEU A 23 -6.84 -9.23 0.89
N VAL A 24 -7.78 -8.96 1.80
CA VAL A 24 -7.49 -8.27 3.07
C VAL A 24 -7.17 -9.21 4.22
N THR A 25 -7.46 -10.51 4.10
CA THR A 25 -7.12 -11.52 5.10
C THR A 25 -6.54 -12.76 4.44
N ARG A 26 -5.75 -13.54 5.21
CA ARG A 26 -5.25 -14.84 4.76
C ARG A 26 -6.40 -15.81 4.42
N ALA A 27 -7.47 -15.78 5.22
CA ALA A 27 -8.64 -16.63 4.99
C ALA A 27 -9.34 -16.28 3.67
N GLY A 28 -9.51 -14.99 3.35
CA GLY A 28 -10.07 -14.54 2.08
C GLY A 28 -9.21 -14.97 0.89
N LEU A 29 -7.89 -14.80 1.00
CA LEU A 29 -6.93 -15.24 -0.02
C LEU A 29 -7.04 -16.74 -0.32
N ILE A 30 -7.14 -17.57 0.72
CA ILE A 30 -7.27 -19.03 0.59
C ILE A 30 -8.65 -19.42 0.05
N LYS A 31 -9.71 -18.74 0.49
CA LYS A 31 -11.08 -18.98 0.03
C LYS A 31 -11.20 -18.78 -1.49
N GLY A 32 -10.50 -17.81 -2.05
CA GLY A 32 -10.60 -17.46 -3.46
C GLY A 32 -11.84 -16.62 -3.78
N GLY A 33 -12.24 -16.61 -5.05
CA GLY A 33 -13.39 -15.86 -5.55
C GLY A 33 -14.14 -16.62 -6.64
N ASP A 34 -14.86 -15.90 -7.51
CA ASP A 34 -15.72 -16.49 -8.54
C ASP A 34 -14.93 -17.30 -9.58
N SER A 35 -13.66 -16.97 -9.81
CA SER A 35 -12.74 -17.74 -10.67
C SER A 35 -12.11 -18.94 -9.95
N GLY A 36 -12.58 -19.27 -8.74
CA GLY A 36 -12.04 -20.34 -7.91
C GLY A 36 -10.88 -19.90 -7.02
N THR A 37 -10.00 -20.83 -6.70
CA THR A 37 -8.89 -20.62 -5.77
C THR A 37 -7.89 -19.60 -6.32
N ALA A 38 -7.59 -18.56 -5.55
CA ALA A 38 -6.64 -17.53 -5.97
C ALA A 38 -5.18 -18.00 -5.87
N ILE A 39 -4.88 -18.83 -4.86
CA ILE A 39 -3.53 -19.36 -4.60
C ILE A 39 -3.52 -20.88 -4.55
N ASP A 40 -2.56 -21.50 -5.21
CA ASP A 40 -2.28 -22.92 -5.04
C ASP A 40 -1.18 -23.09 -3.98
N LEU A 41 -1.50 -23.66 -2.83
CA LEU A 41 -0.54 -23.86 -1.74
C LEU A 41 0.49 -24.97 -2.05
N LYS A 42 0.19 -25.87 -2.98
CA LYS A 42 1.11 -26.93 -3.43
C LYS A 42 2.03 -26.42 -4.53
N SER A 43 1.49 -25.59 -5.41
CA SER A 43 2.21 -25.00 -6.54
C SER A 43 2.06 -23.47 -6.58
N PRO A 44 2.67 -22.71 -5.66
CA PRO A 44 2.39 -21.27 -5.52
C PRO A 44 2.67 -20.44 -6.77
N LEU A 45 3.61 -20.86 -7.61
CA LEU A 45 3.96 -20.17 -8.86
C LEU A 45 2.95 -20.40 -10.00
N GLU A 46 2.10 -21.42 -9.87
CA GLU A 46 0.98 -21.73 -10.76
C GLU A 46 -0.34 -21.13 -10.24
N SER A 47 -0.28 -20.32 -9.18
CA SER A 47 -1.45 -19.65 -8.62
C SER A 47 -2.12 -18.77 -9.66
N HIS A 48 -3.43 -18.90 -9.79
CA HIS A 48 -4.24 -18.10 -10.70
C HIS A 48 -4.05 -16.58 -10.49
N LEU A 49 -3.87 -16.15 -9.24
CA LEU A 49 -3.54 -14.76 -8.91
C LEU A 49 -2.25 -14.28 -9.62
N LEU A 50 -1.20 -15.10 -9.65
CA LEU A 50 0.07 -14.73 -10.29
C LEU A 50 -0.07 -14.75 -11.82
N GLN A 51 -0.82 -15.71 -12.35
CA GLN A 51 -1.09 -15.81 -13.79
C GLN A 51 -1.78 -14.54 -14.31
N ARG A 52 -2.89 -14.11 -13.70
CA ARG A 52 -3.61 -12.89 -14.14
C ARG A 52 -2.73 -11.63 -14.08
N VAL A 53 -1.83 -11.54 -13.11
CA VAL A 53 -0.88 -10.43 -13.00
C VAL A 53 0.20 -10.50 -14.09
N ARG A 54 0.75 -11.68 -14.39
CA ARG A 54 1.74 -11.88 -15.46
C ARG A 54 1.17 -11.57 -16.84
N ASP A 55 -0.07 -11.99 -17.06
CA ASP A 55 -0.83 -11.77 -18.30
C ASP A 55 -1.25 -10.31 -18.46
N GLY A 56 -1.13 -9.50 -17.40
CA GLY A 56 -1.44 -8.07 -17.41
C GLY A 56 -2.94 -7.77 -17.33
N GLU A 57 -3.75 -8.76 -16.97
CA GLU A 57 -5.20 -8.64 -16.81
C GLU A 57 -5.57 -8.01 -15.47
N MET A 58 -4.64 -8.06 -14.49
CA MET A 58 -4.80 -7.45 -13.18
C MET A 58 -3.61 -6.55 -12.84
N PRO A 59 -3.87 -5.28 -12.46
CA PRO A 59 -5.16 -4.57 -12.47
C PRO A 59 -5.76 -4.40 -13.87
N PRO A 60 -7.09 -4.26 -13.97
CA PRO A 60 -7.75 -4.00 -15.25
C PRO A 60 -7.31 -2.67 -15.85
N GLU A 61 -7.47 -2.54 -17.16
CA GLU A 61 -7.20 -1.28 -17.86
C GLU A 61 -8.07 -0.15 -17.33
N LYS A 62 -7.51 1.06 -17.31
CA LYS A 62 -8.24 2.27 -16.94
C LYS A 62 -8.23 3.22 -18.12
N GLN A 63 -9.41 3.57 -18.63
CA GLN A 63 -9.56 4.46 -19.79
C GLN A 63 -8.78 3.94 -21.02
N GLY A 64 -8.76 2.61 -21.22
CA GLY A 64 -8.03 1.96 -22.31
C GLY A 64 -6.50 1.96 -22.16
N GLN A 65 -5.99 2.34 -20.99
CA GLN A 65 -4.56 2.28 -20.68
C GLN A 65 -4.26 1.06 -19.79
N PRO A 66 -3.30 0.20 -20.18
CA PRO A 66 -2.86 -0.92 -19.37
C PRO A 66 -2.33 -0.48 -18.01
N GLN A 67 -2.70 -1.20 -16.96
CA GLN A 67 -2.21 -0.97 -15.59
C GLN A 67 -1.25 -2.05 -15.11
N LYS A 68 -0.54 -2.67 -16.06
CA LYS A 68 0.36 -3.79 -15.78
C LYS A 68 1.39 -3.41 -14.72
N LEU A 69 1.60 -4.31 -13.75
CA LEU A 69 2.60 -4.12 -12.72
C LEU A 69 4.02 -4.08 -13.32
N PRO A 70 4.92 -3.23 -12.77
CA PRO A 70 6.34 -3.29 -13.09
C PRO A 70 6.91 -4.67 -12.79
N ALA A 71 7.91 -5.11 -13.57
CA ALA A 71 8.53 -6.43 -13.42
C ALA A 71 9.04 -6.71 -12.00
N ASP A 72 9.56 -5.71 -11.30
CA ASP A 72 10.06 -5.87 -9.94
C ASP A 72 8.94 -6.09 -8.90
N GLU A 73 7.76 -5.51 -9.12
CA GLU A 73 6.58 -5.77 -8.30
C GLU A 73 6.03 -7.18 -8.55
N ILE A 74 6.04 -7.65 -9.80
CA ILE A 74 5.66 -9.03 -10.14
C ILE A 74 6.63 -10.02 -9.47
N LYS A 75 7.95 -9.77 -9.55
CA LYS A 75 8.96 -10.58 -8.84
C LYS A 75 8.80 -10.55 -7.33
N LEU A 76 8.33 -9.44 -6.76
CA LEU A 76 8.04 -9.36 -5.33
C LEU A 76 6.84 -10.24 -4.96
N LEU A 77 5.78 -10.20 -5.76
CA LEU A 77 4.60 -11.06 -5.59
C LEU A 77 4.98 -12.54 -5.73
N GLU A 78 5.77 -12.87 -6.74
CA GLU A 78 6.26 -14.23 -7.01
C GLU A 78 7.05 -14.79 -5.82
N ARG A 79 8.03 -14.03 -5.31
CA ARG A 79 8.81 -14.43 -4.13
C ARG A 79 7.94 -14.63 -2.89
N TRP A 80 6.95 -13.76 -2.69
CA TRP A 80 6.04 -13.90 -1.57
C TRP A 80 5.16 -15.14 -1.68
N LEU A 81 4.63 -15.45 -2.87
CA LEU A 81 3.88 -16.69 -3.12
C LEU A 81 4.77 -17.92 -2.89
N ALA A 82 5.98 -17.93 -3.46
CA ALA A 82 6.95 -19.02 -3.31
C ALA A 82 7.33 -19.28 -1.85
N ALA A 83 7.35 -18.25 -1.00
CA ALA A 83 7.55 -18.37 0.43
C ALA A 83 6.33 -18.92 1.21
N GLY A 84 5.29 -19.41 0.51
CA GLY A 84 4.06 -19.91 1.11
C GLY A 84 3.08 -18.82 1.50
N SER A 85 3.19 -17.64 0.91
CA SER A 85 2.32 -16.48 1.18
C SER A 85 2.26 -16.12 2.67
N PRO A 86 3.41 -15.88 3.33
CA PRO A 86 3.44 -15.63 4.77
C PRO A 86 2.56 -14.44 5.12
N TRP A 87 1.72 -14.63 6.14
CA TRP A 87 0.75 -13.66 6.60
C TRP A 87 0.79 -13.59 8.13
N PRO A 88 1.02 -12.41 8.74
CA PRO A 88 1.09 -12.30 10.19
C PRO A 88 -0.23 -12.75 10.85
N ALA A 89 -0.13 -13.48 11.96
CA ALA A 89 -1.30 -13.99 12.67
C ALA A 89 -2.27 -12.85 13.04
N GLY A 90 -3.57 -13.05 12.79
CA GLY A 90 -4.61 -12.05 13.06
C GLY A 90 -4.57 -10.79 12.18
N ARG A 91 -3.62 -10.69 11.23
CA ARG A 91 -3.51 -9.49 10.39
C ARG A 91 -4.66 -9.42 9.40
N LYS A 92 -5.45 -8.37 9.52
CA LYS A 92 -6.39 -7.91 8.49
C LYS A 92 -5.87 -6.61 7.91
N ILE A 93 -5.63 -6.56 6.61
CA ILE A 93 -5.24 -5.34 5.90
C ILE A 93 -6.44 -4.38 5.91
N ASP A 94 -6.19 -3.15 6.32
CA ASP A 94 -7.18 -2.08 6.21
C ASP A 94 -6.84 -1.23 4.99
N LEU A 95 -7.83 -0.95 4.16
CA LEU A 95 -7.68 -0.09 2.98
C LEU A 95 -7.00 1.23 3.37
N PHE A 96 -7.43 1.88 4.45
CA PHE A 96 -6.97 3.22 4.84
C PHE A 96 -5.70 3.26 5.68
N GLU A 97 -5.01 2.14 5.89
CA GLU A 97 -3.80 2.13 6.72
C GLU A 97 -2.60 2.84 6.08
N ARG A 98 -2.61 3.00 4.75
CA ARG A 98 -1.58 3.69 3.99
C ARG A 98 -2.16 4.54 2.88
N THR A 99 -1.40 5.56 2.53
CA THR A 99 -1.61 6.44 1.39
C THR A 99 -1.09 5.77 0.15
N THR A 100 -1.90 5.80 -0.90
CA THR A 100 -1.56 5.30 -2.24
C THR A 100 -1.68 6.44 -3.24
N GLN A 101 -1.34 6.16 -4.50
CA GLN A 101 -1.54 7.13 -5.58
C GLN A 101 -3.04 7.42 -5.86
N LEU A 102 -3.93 6.53 -5.44
CA LEU A 102 -5.37 6.65 -5.69
C LEU A 102 -6.12 7.30 -4.52
N ARG A 103 -5.61 7.16 -3.29
CA ARG A 103 -6.34 7.52 -2.07
C ARG A 103 -5.43 7.87 -0.90
N ALA A 104 -5.81 8.91 -0.14
CA ALA A 104 -5.19 9.27 1.12
C ALA A 104 -5.54 8.27 2.24
N GLY A 105 -4.53 7.69 2.88
CA GLY A 105 -4.66 6.87 4.09
C GLY A 105 -4.56 7.69 5.36
N ARG A 106 -4.64 7.03 6.51
CA ARG A 106 -4.47 7.66 7.83
C ARG A 106 -3.06 8.17 8.09
N ASP A 107 -2.09 7.79 7.26
CA ASP A 107 -0.73 8.32 7.21
C ASP A 107 -0.62 9.62 6.38
N TRP A 108 -1.72 10.12 5.81
CA TRP A 108 -1.74 11.37 5.05
C TRP A 108 -1.35 12.57 5.94
N TRP A 109 -0.58 13.50 5.37
CA TRP A 109 0.07 14.58 6.12
C TRP A 109 -0.92 15.43 6.92
N SER A 110 -2.10 15.73 6.37
CA SER A 110 -3.11 16.59 7.01
C SER A 110 -3.97 15.87 8.05
N LEU A 111 -3.87 14.54 8.11
CA LEU A 111 -4.55 13.71 9.11
C LEU A 111 -3.64 13.40 10.31
N GLN A 112 -2.37 13.80 10.25
CA GLN A 112 -1.45 13.62 11.37
C GLN A 112 -1.75 14.64 12.47
N PRO A 113 -1.60 14.26 13.76
CA PRO A 113 -1.68 15.23 14.85
C PRO A 113 -0.71 16.40 14.63
N ILE A 114 -1.21 17.62 14.78
CA ILE A 114 -0.39 18.84 14.66
C ILE A 114 0.64 18.84 15.79
N LYS A 115 1.91 18.66 15.45
CA LYS A 115 3.04 18.80 16.37
C LYS A 115 3.55 20.24 16.31
N ARG A 116 3.59 20.93 17.44
CA ARG A 116 4.24 22.25 17.54
C ARG A 116 5.74 22.03 17.72
N PRO A 117 6.60 22.36 16.73
CA PRO A 117 8.04 22.27 16.90
C PRO A 117 8.52 23.31 17.92
N ALA A 118 9.60 22.99 18.64
CA ALA A 118 10.28 23.98 19.47
C ALA A 118 10.86 25.08 18.58
N VAL A 119 10.72 26.33 19.00
CA VAL A 119 11.29 27.48 18.29
C VAL A 119 12.82 27.41 18.41
N PRO A 120 13.59 27.50 17.30
CA PRO A 120 15.04 27.45 17.33
C PRO A 120 15.61 28.60 18.14
N THR A 121 16.65 28.32 18.92
CA THR A 121 17.48 29.36 19.55
C THR A 121 18.64 29.67 18.62
N LEU A 122 18.73 30.91 18.15
CA LEU A 122 19.81 31.33 17.26
C LEU A 122 21.05 31.74 18.06
N LYS A 123 22.22 31.72 17.41
CA LYS A 123 23.47 32.23 18.02
C LYS A 123 23.56 33.76 17.99
N THR A 124 22.73 34.40 17.17
CA THR A 124 22.68 35.86 16.98
C THR A 124 21.74 36.51 17.98
N GLU A 125 22.21 37.61 18.60
CA GLU A 125 21.41 38.47 19.49
C GLU A 125 21.22 39.85 18.85
N PRO A 126 20.02 40.46 18.97
CA PRO A 126 18.85 39.96 19.68
C PRO A 126 18.13 38.84 18.91
N GLN A 127 17.54 37.89 19.65
CA GLN A 127 16.63 36.90 19.05
C GLN A 127 15.46 37.58 18.31
N PRO A 128 14.97 36.99 17.21
CA PRO A 128 13.84 37.54 16.48
C PRO A 128 12.55 37.52 17.33
N ALA A 129 11.76 38.59 17.23
CA ALA A 129 10.50 38.72 17.96
C ALA A 129 9.41 37.77 17.44
N ASN A 130 9.45 37.39 16.16
CA ASN A 130 8.52 36.45 15.56
C ASN A 130 9.17 35.05 15.50
N PRO A 131 8.54 34.01 16.08
CA PRO A 131 9.04 32.65 16.02
C PRO A 131 9.30 32.12 14.60
N ILE A 132 8.55 32.61 13.58
CA ILE A 132 8.74 32.20 12.18
C ILE A 132 10.13 32.61 11.68
N ASP A 133 10.60 33.79 12.05
CA ASP A 133 11.90 34.31 11.62
C ASP A 133 13.05 33.48 12.20
N ALA A 134 12.88 32.92 13.40
CA ALA A 134 13.86 32.00 13.99
C ALA A 134 14.09 30.74 13.14
N PHE A 135 13.02 30.17 12.58
CA PHE A 135 13.14 29.01 11.68
C PHE A 135 13.75 29.37 10.33
N ILE A 136 13.48 30.56 9.80
CA ILE A 136 14.05 31.03 8.52
C ILE A 136 15.56 31.24 8.67
N LEU A 137 15.97 31.93 9.73
CA LEU A 137 17.38 32.26 10.01
C LEU A 137 18.21 31.01 10.32
N GLN A 138 17.69 30.05 11.09
CA GLN A 138 18.38 28.78 11.37
C GLN A 138 18.75 28.01 10.09
N ARG A 139 17.92 28.10 9.03
CA ARG A 139 18.16 27.40 7.75
C ARG A 139 19.18 28.09 6.85
N GLN A 140 19.49 29.37 7.11
CA GLN A 140 20.44 30.16 6.33
C GLN A 140 21.87 30.12 6.91
N GLU A 141 22.04 29.58 8.12
CA GLU A 141 23.33 29.20 8.72
C GLU A 141 23.79 27.81 8.24
#